data_AF-A0A016UD64-F1
#
_entry.id   AF-A0A016UD64-F1
#
_cell.length_a   1.000
_cell.length_b   1.000
_cell.length_c   1.000
_cell.angle_alpha   90.00
_cell.angle_beta   90.00
_cell.angle_gamma   90.00
#
_symmetry.space_group_name_H-M   'P 1'
#
loop_
_entity.id
_entity.type
_entity.pdbx_description
1 polymer ?
#
loop_
_entity_poly.entity_id
_entity_poly.type
_entity_poly.pdbx_seq_one_letter_code
_entity_poly.pdbx_strand_id
1 'polypeptide(L)'
;MFVKLEIDISSKKESDQLLLQTEIPVPVFSKPKVKRNDTPLTLTPPSTPSSPLVEQQIEFLHNSWRSFRETPTGEADPTIVTYHRIKELPPDFEPFNIDRFLAEKLLKELDIDPKFAIF
;
A
#
# COMPACT_ATOMS: atom_id res chain seq x y z
N MET A 1 -33.09 7.43 -35.91
CA MET A 1 -32.39 7.80 -37.16
C MET A 1 -31.08 7.03 -37.14
N PHE A 2 -30.92 6.05 -38.04
CA PHE A 2 -29.75 5.18 -38.12
C PHE A 2 -28.75 5.75 -39.11
N VAL A 3 -27.46 5.67 -38.79
CA VAL A 3 -26.42 5.40 -39.78
C VAL A 3 -25.28 4.65 -39.10
N LYS A 4 -25.13 3.40 -39.52
CA LYS A 4 -23.98 2.52 -39.29
C LYS A 4 -22.98 2.81 -40.42
N LEU A 5 -21.71 2.97 -40.10
CA LEU A 5 -20.60 3.00 -41.06
C LEU A 5 -19.49 2.12 -40.49
N GLU A 6 -19.50 0.85 -40.90
CA GLU A 6 -18.32 -0.02 -40.90
C GLU A 6 -17.67 0.15 -42.27
N ILE A 7 -16.41 0.59 -42.31
CA ILE A 7 -15.49 0.29 -43.41
C ILE A 7 -14.12 -0.04 -42.78
N ASP A 8 -13.76 -1.30 -42.97
CA ASP A 8 -12.48 -1.96 -42.76
C ASP A 8 -11.44 -1.49 -43.81
N ILE A 9 -10.16 -1.77 -43.57
CA ILE A 9 -9.03 -2.01 -44.51
C ILE A 9 -7.69 -1.57 -43.86
N SER A 10 -7.03 -2.56 -43.25
CA SER A 10 -5.69 -3.09 -43.58
C SER A 10 -4.53 -2.16 -44.01
N SER A 11 -3.42 -2.31 -43.24
CA SER A 11 -2.05 -2.59 -43.70
C SER A 11 -0.94 -1.58 -43.33
N LYS A 12 -0.14 -2.00 -42.33
CA LYS A 12 1.32 -1.88 -42.16
C LYS A 12 2.04 -0.53 -42.39
N LYS A 13 2.52 0.05 -41.28
CA LYS A 13 3.89 0.60 -41.07
C LYS A 13 4.02 0.88 -39.56
N GLU A 14 4.71 0.03 -38.80
CA GLU A 14 6.13 0.18 -38.50
C GLU A 14 6.47 1.63 -38.12
N SER A 15 6.47 1.89 -36.82
CA SER A 15 7.23 2.95 -36.17
C SER A 15 7.30 2.56 -34.71
N ASP A 16 8.30 1.75 -34.40
CA ASP A 16 8.89 1.70 -33.08
C ASP A 16 9.01 3.11 -32.50
N GLN A 17 8.91 3.18 -31.17
CA GLN A 17 8.98 4.36 -30.31
C GLN A 17 7.61 4.94 -29.97
N LEU A 18 7.07 4.48 -28.84
CA LEU A 18 6.95 5.32 -27.64
C LEU A 18 6.49 4.41 -26.48
N LEU A 19 7.41 3.52 -26.09
CA LEU A 19 7.50 3.02 -24.71
C LEU A 19 7.88 4.21 -23.81
N LEU A 20 6.96 5.16 -23.63
CA LEU A 20 6.99 6.01 -22.44
C LEU A 20 6.25 5.23 -21.37
N GLN A 21 6.96 4.24 -20.79
CA GLN A 21 6.64 3.81 -19.45
C GLN A 21 6.64 5.06 -18.58
N THR A 22 5.44 5.57 -18.33
CA THR A 22 5.23 6.63 -17.37
C THR A 22 5.29 5.92 -16.02
N GLU A 23 6.50 5.66 -15.53
CA GLU A 23 6.68 5.23 -14.16
C GLU A 23 6.20 6.38 -13.28
N ILE A 24 4.99 6.22 -12.73
CA ILE A 24 4.47 7.14 -11.73
C ILE A 24 5.29 6.87 -10.46
N PRO A 25 6.11 7.83 -10.00
CA PRO A 25 6.86 7.63 -8.77
C PRO A 25 5.88 7.53 -7.62
N VAL A 26 5.79 6.35 -7.01
CA VAL A 26 4.99 6.13 -5.80
C VAL A 26 5.68 6.84 -4.64
N PRO A 27 5.00 7.72 -3.88
CA PRO A 27 5.58 8.36 -2.72
C PRO A 27 6.06 7.33 -1.70
N VAL A 28 7.37 7.26 -1.48
CA VAL A 28 7.96 6.42 -0.44
C VAL A 28 7.80 7.12 0.90
N PHE A 29 6.73 6.79 1.62
CA PHE A 29 6.55 7.20 3.01
C PHE A 29 7.41 6.31 3.92
N SER A 30 8.65 6.73 4.16
CA SER A 30 9.46 6.20 5.26
C SER A 30 8.79 6.63 6.58
N LYS A 31 8.07 5.71 7.23
CA LYS A 31 7.47 6.00 8.54
C LYS A 31 8.56 6.13 9.60
N PRO A 32 8.68 7.27 10.29
CA PRO A 32 9.46 7.31 11.52
C PRO A 32 8.86 6.32 12.51
N LYS A 33 9.70 5.56 13.23
CA LYS A 33 9.25 4.72 14.35
C LYS A 33 8.74 5.63 15.48
N VAL A 34 7.47 6.02 15.41
CA VAL A 34 6.78 6.72 16.48
C VAL A 34 6.50 5.71 17.59
N LYS A 35 7.12 5.93 18.75
CA LYS A 35 6.77 5.25 20.01
C LYS A 35 5.30 5.54 20.27
N ARG A 36 4.43 4.53 20.16
CA ARG A 36 3.03 4.64 20.58
C ARG A 36 3.01 4.73 22.09
N ASN A 37 2.75 5.93 22.61
CA ASN A 37 2.23 6.09 23.95
C ASN A 37 0.71 5.98 23.84
N ASP A 38 0.07 5.20 24.71
CA ASP A 38 -1.38 4.96 24.77
C ASP A 38 -2.15 6.19 25.31
N THR A 39 -1.86 7.37 24.75
CA THR A 39 -2.60 8.59 25.04
C THR A 39 -3.78 8.67 24.05
N PRO A 40 -5.01 8.98 24.50
CA PRO A 40 -6.11 9.28 23.59
C PRO A 40 -5.63 10.32 22.58
N LEU A 41 -5.83 10.06 21.28
CA LEU A 41 -5.49 11.01 20.22
C LEU A 41 -6.35 12.26 20.43
N THR A 42 -5.83 13.23 21.19
CA THR A 42 -6.39 14.57 21.24
C THR A 42 -6.29 15.11 19.83
N LEU A 43 -7.42 15.21 19.15
CA LEU A 43 -7.56 15.81 17.82
C LEU A 43 -7.30 17.31 17.96
N THR A 44 -6.03 17.69 18.11
CA THR A 44 -5.64 19.09 18.00
C THR A 44 -5.93 19.52 16.57
N PRO A 45 -6.68 20.61 16.35
CA PRO A 45 -6.96 21.09 15.01
C PRO A 45 -5.63 21.36 14.29
N PRO A 46 -5.55 21.09 12.98
CA PRO A 46 -4.32 21.31 12.22
C PRO A 46 -3.88 22.78 12.35
N SER A 47 -2.61 23.02 12.67
CA SER A 47 -2.04 24.36 12.86
C SER A 47 -1.96 25.21 11.59
N THR A 48 -2.50 24.75 10.47
CA THR A 48 -2.61 25.50 9.22
C THR A 48 -3.95 26.23 9.18
N PRO A 49 -3.98 27.55 8.89
CA PRO A 49 -5.22 28.25 8.62
C PRO A 49 -5.93 27.53 7.46
N SER A 50 -7.17 27.16 7.71
CA SER A 50 -8.01 26.45 6.77
C SER A 50 -8.21 27.31 5.53
N SER A 51 -7.53 26.97 4.43
CA SER A 51 -7.82 27.57 3.13
C SER A 51 -9.15 27.01 2.64
N PRO A 52 -10.06 27.82 2.07
CA PRO A 52 -11.33 27.34 1.52
C PRO A 52 -11.15 26.18 0.53
N LEU A 53 -10.02 26.17 -0.20
CA LEU A 53 -9.65 25.10 -1.12
C LEU A 53 -9.41 23.77 -0.39
N VAL A 54 -8.77 23.81 0.77
CA VAL A 54 -8.47 22.64 1.59
C VAL A 54 -9.75 22.08 2.21
N GLU A 55 -10.67 22.94 2.67
CA GLU A 55 -11.98 22.50 3.17
C GLU A 55 -12.78 21.76 2.10
N GLN A 56 -12.82 22.32 0.88
CA GLN A 56 -13.51 21.70 -0.24
C GLN A 56 -12.92 20.32 -0.58
N GLN A 57 -11.59 20.18 -0.53
CA GLN A 57 -10.92 18.90 -0.76
C GLN A 57 -11.22 17.87 0.34
N ILE A 58 -11.23 18.32 1.60
CA ILE A 58 -11.58 17.47 2.75
C ILE A 58 -13.03 17.00 2.64
N GLU A 59 -13.97 17.90 2.32
CA GLU A 59 -15.38 17.58 2.13
C GLU A 59 -15.59 16.60 0.97
N PHE A 60 -14.90 16.81 -0.16
CA PHE A 60 -14.90 15.87 -1.27
C PHE A 60 -14.42 14.47 -0.85
N LEU A 61 -13.33 14.38 -0.09
CA LEU A 61 -12.82 13.11 0.44
C LEU A 61 -13.84 12.44 1.37
N HIS A 62 -14.44 13.21 2.28
CA HIS A 62 -15.46 12.68 3.20
C HIS A 62 -16.69 12.15 2.48
N ASN A 63 -17.17 12.88 1.48
CA ASN A 63 -18.30 12.46 0.66
C ASN A 63 -17.96 11.19 -0.14
N SER A 64 -16.77 11.16 -0.76
CA SER A 64 -16.31 9.98 -1.50
C SER A 64 -16.18 8.76 -0.61
N TRP A 65 -15.66 8.94 0.61
CA TRP A 65 -15.54 7.86 1.59
C TRP A 65 -16.89 7.35 2.08
N ARG A 66 -17.85 8.24 2.34
CA ARG A 66 -19.23 7.86 2.69
C ARG A 66 -19.90 7.09 1.57
N SER A 67 -19.89 7.62 0.34
CA SER A 67 -20.47 6.94 -0.82
C SER A 67 -19.85 5.58 -1.12
N PHE A 68 -18.57 5.39 -0.78
CA PHE A 68 -17.92 4.09 -0.89
C PHE A 68 -18.40 3.12 0.18
N ARG A 69 -18.47 3.55 1.45
CA ARG A 69 -18.69 2.64 2.59
C ARG A 69 -20.16 2.44 2.98
N GLU A 70 -21.05 3.29 2.48
CA GLU A 70 -22.48 3.32 2.83
C GLU A 70 -23.33 2.91 1.62
N THR A 71 -24.40 2.18 1.91
CA THR A 71 -25.48 1.87 0.97
C THR A 71 -26.26 3.13 0.59
N PRO A 72 -27.10 3.11 -0.46
CA PRO A 72 -27.97 4.23 -0.81
C PRO A 72 -28.94 4.65 0.32
N THR A 73 -29.18 3.78 1.30
CA THR A 73 -30.01 4.03 2.48
C THR A 73 -29.22 4.70 3.63
N GLY A 74 -27.90 4.83 3.50
CA GLY A 74 -27.01 5.41 4.51
C GLY A 74 -26.50 4.41 5.55
N GLU A 75 -26.82 3.12 5.43
CA GLU A 75 -26.27 2.07 6.29
C GLU A 75 -24.90 1.61 5.79
N ALA A 76 -24.04 1.09 6.67
CA ALA A 76 -22.77 0.51 6.27
C ALA A 76 -22.97 -0.63 5.26
N ASP A 77 -22.21 -0.63 4.19
CA ASP A 77 -22.31 -1.63 3.12
C ASP A 77 -21.80 -3.00 3.61
N PRO A 78 -22.67 -4.04 3.69
CA PRO A 78 -22.27 -5.36 4.15
C PRO A 78 -21.36 -6.11 3.16
N THR A 79 -21.23 -5.63 1.93
CA THR A 79 -20.37 -6.24 0.90
C THR A 79 -18.90 -5.86 1.04
N ILE A 80 -18.58 -4.83 1.84
CA ILE A 80 -17.23 -4.32 2.01
C ILE A 80 -16.54 -5.05 3.17
N VAL A 81 -15.59 -5.93 2.81
CA VAL A 81 -14.77 -6.65 3.78
C VAL A 81 -13.64 -5.76 4.27
N THR A 82 -13.65 -5.42 5.57
CA THR A 82 -12.57 -4.67 6.20
C THR A 82 -11.55 -5.61 6.80
N TYR A 83 -10.32 -5.58 6.27
CA TYR A 83 -9.21 -6.34 6.84
C TYR A 83 -8.64 -5.60 8.04
N HIS A 84 -8.71 -6.24 9.21
CA HIS A 84 -8.05 -5.75 10.41
C HIS A 84 -6.77 -6.52 10.65
N ARG A 85 -5.74 -5.82 11.12
CA ARG A 85 -4.52 -6.48 11.58
C ARG A 85 -4.90 -7.31 12.81
N ILE A 86 -4.83 -8.63 12.67
CA ILE A 86 -4.92 -9.55 13.81
C ILE A 86 -3.74 -9.20 14.71
N LYS A 87 -4.03 -8.80 15.96
CA LYS A 87 -3.00 -8.44 16.95
C LYS A 87 -2.19 -9.65 17.39
N GLU A 88 -2.75 -10.83 17.20
CA GLU A 88 -2.22 -12.11 17.65
C GLU A 88 -1.57 -12.83 16.47
N LEU A 89 -0.35 -13.31 16.71
CA LEU A 89 0.31 -14.22 15.78
C LEU A 89 -0.30 -15.61 15.92
N PRO A 90 -0.34 -16.41 14.85
CA PRO A 90 -0.71 -17.82 14.93
C PRO A 90 0.09 -18.55 16.04
N PRO A 91 -0.51 -19.53 16.75
CA PRO A 91 0.19 -20.28 17.81
C PRO A 91 1.44 -21.02 17.34
N ASP A 92 1.48 -21.33 16.05
CA ASP A 92 2.53 -22.03 15.33
C ASP A 92 3.51 -21.07 14.61
N PHE A 93 3.38 -19.76 14.82
CA PHE A 93 4.30 -18.81 14.21
C PHE A 93 5.69 -18.93 14.84
N GLU A 94 6.64 -19.45 14.07
CA GLU A 94 8.06 -19.43 14.39
C GLU A 94 8.74 -18.26 13.65
N PRO A 95 9.26 -17.25 14.36
CA PRO A 95 10.00 -16.16 13.73
C PRO A 95 11.24 -16.71 13.01
N PHE A 96 11.49 -16.26 11.78
CA PHE A 96 12.72 -16.58 11.08
C PHE A 96 13.92 -15.92 11.76
N ASN A 97 14.87 -16.73 12.21
CA ASN A 97 16.12 -16.25 12.80
C ASN A 97 17.13 -15.91 11.68
N ILE A 98 17.12 -14.63 11.26
CA ILE A 98 18.00 -14.12 10.20
C ILE A 98 19.47 -14.29 10.58
N ASP A 99 19.83 -14.03 11.84
CA ASP A 99 21.22 -14.08 12.30
C ASP A 99 21.77 -15.50 12.20
N ARG A 100 20.97 -16.49 12.62
CA ARG A 100 21.31 -17.90 12.48
C ARG A 100 21.49 -18.30 11.01
N PHE A 101 20.54 -17.92 10.15
CA PHE A 101 20.62 -18.22 8.72
C PHE A 101 21.88 -17.61 8.09
N LEU A 102 22.19 -16.35 8.43
CA LEU A 102 23.34 -15.65 7.89
C LEU A 102 24.65 -16.28 8.37
N ALA A 103 24.73 -16.64 9.64
CA ALA A 103 25.87 -17.37 10.20
C ALA A 103 26.07 -18.71 9.47
N GLU A 104 25.02 -19.52 9.34
CA GLU A 104 25.07 -20.80 8.62
C GLU A 104 25.51 -20.64 7.15
N LYS A 105 25.06 -19.57 6.48
CA LYS A 105 25.47 -19.25 5.11
C LYS A 105 26.95 -18.90 5.01
N LEU A 106 27.44 -18.02 5.89
CA LEU A 106 28.84 -17.62 5.96
C LEU A 106 29.77 -18.81 6.25
N LEU A 107 29.42 -19.63 7.25
CA LEU A 107 30.17 -20.82 7.62
C LEU A 107 30.31 -21.79 6.44
N LYS A 108 29.22 -22.01 5.70
CA LYS A 108 29.20 -22.88 4.53
C LYS A 108 30.01 -22.32 3.35
N GLU A 109 30.00 -21.01 3.15
CA GLU A 109 30.73 -20.35 2.06
C GLU A 109 32.24 -20.29 2.32
N LEU A 110 32.64 -20.15 3.58
CA LEU A 110 34.04 -20.06 4.00
C LEU A 110 34.68 -21.43 4.33
N ASP A 111 33.92 -22.53 4.23
CA ASP A 111 34.31 -23.90 4.63
C ASP A 111 34.91 -23.98 6.04
N ILE A 112 34.36 -23.17 6.96
CA ILE A 112 34.82 -23.11 8.34
C ILE A 112 34.11 -24.23 9.12
N ASP A 113 34.89 -25.13 9.70
CA ASP A 113 34.36 -26.21 10.53
C ASP A 113 33.62 -25.62 11.76
N PRO A 114 32.31 -25.90 11.94
CA PRO A 114 31.51 -25.36 13.02
C PRO A 114 32.08 -25.66 14.42
N LYS A 115 32.96 -26.64 14.55
CA LYS A 115 33.69 -26.93 15.79
C LYS A 115 34.57 -25.77 16.28
N PHE A 116 34.98 -24.87 15.40
CA PHE A 116 35.81 -23.70 15.74
C PHE A 116 35.01 -22.40 15.86
N ALA A 117 33.71 -22.41 15.55
CA ALA A 117 32.84 -21.23 15.57
C ALA A 117 31.96 -21.16 16.82
N ILE A 118 32.50 -21.58 17.97
CA ILE A 118 31.81 -21.49 19.26
C ILE A 118 31.82 -20.04 19.71
N PHE A 119 30.66 -19.38 19.64
CA PHE A 119 30.37 -18.09 20.29
C PHE A 119 29.23 -18.27 21.28
#